data_AF-A0A7K0DGP1-F1
#
_entry.id   AF-A0A7K0DGP1-F1
#
_cell.length_a   1.000
_cell.length_b   1.000
_cell.length_c   1.000
_cell.angle_alpha   90.00
_cell.angle_beta   90.00
_cell.angle_gamma   90.00
#
_symmetry.space_group_name_H-M   'P 1'
#
loop_
_entity.id
_entity.type
_entity.pdbx_description
1 polymer ?
#
loop_
_entity_poly.entity_id
_entity_poly.type
_entity_poly.pdbx_seq_one_letter_code
_entity_poly.pdbx_strand_id
1 'polypeptide(L)'
;MNPEPSLQESFDELEWQETLLAEFCAAMGEVADLDDAELVSRAATDLIDRISHWATVDDFHPAFTRAVTSATVPAAALTAADGHDEVSILAFLRQLLAELERRRPWPEPVFAEADPDDWPSPGSGVPIGWLELSMALVEHAVKASFDEPGREGAPVLVLRLRGGQLVALIGETTPRPARFVVTLPDAEGQRDAAEVLDYLVEYTGLPVRTEGVERTFTMLSDL
;
A
#
# COMPACT_ATOMS: atom_id res chain seq x y z
N MET A 1 -28.42 -4.11 -20.07
CA MET A 1 -27.54 -3.92 -21.24
C MET A 1 -26.50 -2.92 -20.76
N ASN A 2 -25.34 -3.40 -20.30
CA ASN A 2 -24.26 -2.48 -19.89
C ASN A 2 -23.67 -1.86 -21.17
N PRO A 3 -23.36 -0.55 -21.17
CA PRO A 3 -22.64 0.05 -22.28
C PRO A 3 -21.29 -0.65 -22.41
N GLU A 4 -20.91 -0.99 -23.65
CA GLU A 4 -19.55 -1.43 -23.94
C GLU A 4 -18.59 -0.27 -23.63
N PRO A 5 -17.46 -0.52 -22.96
CA PRO A 5 -16.47 0.51 -22.69
C PRO A 5 -15.98 1.12 -24.00
N SER A 6 -15.70 2.42 -23.99
CA SER A 6 -15.20 3.10 -25.18
C SER A 6 -13.81 2.57 -25.56
N LEU A 7 -13.44 2.72 -26.84
CA LEU A 7 -12.12 2.30 -27.34
C LEU A 7 -10.96 3.04 -26.66
N GLN A 8 -11.18 4.29 -26.21
CA GLN A 8 -10.18 5.06 -25.49
C GLN A 8 -9.98 4.50 -24.07
N GLU A 9 -11.06 4.24 -23.34
CA GLU A 9 -10.99 3.63 -22.00
C GLU A 9 -10.33 2.25 -22.05
N SER A 10 -10.64 1.48 -23.11
CA SER A 10 -10.00 0.18 -23.34
C SER A 10 -8.50 0.35 -23.57
N PHE A 11 -8.08 1.35 -24.35
CA PHE A 11 -6.67 1.63 -24.64
C PHE A 11 -5.90 2.09 -23.39
N ASP A 12 -6.49 3.00 -22.61
CA ASP A 12 -5.91 3.48 -21.36
C ASP A 12 -5.74 2.33 -20.33
N GLU A 13 -6.70 1.39 -20.30
CA GLU A 13 -6.61 0.18 -19.47
C GLU A 13 -5.49 -0.76 -19.94
N LEU A 14 -5.27 -0.88 -21.25
CA LEU A 14 -4.16 -1.69 -21.78
C LEU A 14 -2.81 -1.12 -21.38
N GLU A 15 -2.60 0.18 -21.61
CA GLU A 15 -1.36 0.85 -21.25
C GLU A 15 -1.10 0.79 -19.75
N TRP A 16 -2.15 0.90 -18.93
CA TRP A 16 -2.05 0.71 -17.49
C TRP A 16 -1.62 -0.71 -17.10
N GLN A 17 -2.23 -1.75 -17.68
CA GLN A 17 -1.84 -3.14 -17.43
C GLN A 17 -0.40 -3.44 -17.85
N GLU A 18 0.06 -2.88 -18.98
CA GLU A 18 1.45 -3.03 -19.42
C GLU A 18 2.42 -2.33 -18.45
N THR A 19 2.03 -1.16 -17.93
CA THR A 19 2.81 -0.42 -16.92
C THR A 19 2.94 -1.24 -15.63
N LEU A 20 1.82 -1.75 -15.11
CA LEU A 20 1.81 -2.61 -13.93
C LEU A 20 2.72 -3.84 -14.11
N LEU A 21 2.61 -4.52 -15.24
CA LEU A 21 3.42 -5.69 -15.52
C LEU A 21 4.92 -5.35 -15.58
N ALA A 22 5.27 -4.19 -16.14
CA ALA A 22 6.65 -3.72 -16.18
C ALA A 22 7.19 -3.35 -14.79
N GLU A 23 6.39 -2.68 -13.96
CA GLU A 23 6.75 -2.38 -12.57
C GLU A 23 6.95 -3.66 -11.74
N PHE A 24 6.06 -4.64 -11.88
CA PHE A 24 6.19 -5.92 -11.20
C PHE A 24 7.44 -6.69 -11.68
N CYS A 25 7.69 -6.71 -12.99
CA CYS A 25 8.87 -7.33 -13.57
C CYS A 25 10.17 -6.64 -13.14
N ALA A 26 10.18 -5.32 -12.95
CA ALA A 26 11.35 -4.60 -12.44
C ALA A 26 11.82 -5.15 -11.07
N ALA A 27 10.87 -5.54 -10.21
CA ALA A 27 11.20 -6.15 -8.91
C ALA A 27 11.80 -7.56 -9.04
N MET A 28 11.57 -8.26 -10.17
CA MET A 28 12.15 -9.58 -10.43
C MET A 28 13.65 -9.53 -10.78
N GLY A 29 14.17 -8.41 -11.26
CA GLY A 29 15.60 -8.27 -11.59
C GLY A 29 16.52 -8.51 -10.39
N GLU A 30 16.01 -8.32 -9.17
CA GLU A 30 16.74 -8.60 -7.92
C GLU A 30 16.64 -10.07 -7.47
N VAL A 31 15.90 -10.90 -8.21
CA VAL A 31 15.63 -12.30 -7.88
C VAL A 31 16.45 -13.22 -8.80
N ALA A 32 17.25 -14.10 -8.20
CA ALA A 32 18.12 -14.99 -8.96
C ALA A 32 17.39 -16.19 -9.60
N ASP A 33 16.31 -16.68 -8.98
CA ASP A 33 15.59 -17.88 -9.41
C ASP A 33 14.08 -17.68 -9.29
N LEU A 34 13.37 -17.72 -10.42
CA LEU A 34 11.92 -17.56 -10.48
C LEU A 34 11.15 -18.88 -10.25
N ASP A 35 11.83 -20.03 -10.25
CA ASP A 35 11.18 -21.33 -10.03
C ASP A 35 11.02 -21.68 -8.54
N ASP A 36 11.49 -20.81 -7.64
CA ASP A 36 11.37 -21.00 -6.20
C ASP A 36 9.91 -20.87 -5.71
N ALA A 37 9.37 -21.96 -5.15
CA ALA A 37 8.02 -21.99 -4.62
C ALA A 37 7.82 -21.03 -3.41
N GLU A 38 8.87 -20.77 -2.62
CA GLU A 38 8.81 -19.81 -1.52
C GLU A 38 8.70 -18.38 -2.05
N LEU A 39 9.37 -18.07 -3.17
CA LEU A 39 9.23 -16.81 -3.88
C LEU A 39 7.78 -16.58 -4.33
N VAL A 40 7.15 -17.57 -4.97
CA VAL A 40 5.74 -17.45 -5.43
C VAL A 40 4.82 -17.14 -4.27
N SER A 41 4.95 -17.87 -3.15
CA SER A 41 4.13 -17.65 -1.96
C SER A 41 4.35 -16.25 -1.36
N ARG A 42 5.60 -15.79 -1.30
CA ARG A 42 5.97 -14.46 -0.80
C ARG A 42 5.44 -13.34 -1.70
N ALA A 43 5.60 -13.47 -3.02
CA ALA A 43 5.06 -12.50 -3.99
C ALA A 43 3.53 -12.42 -3.91
N ALA A 44 2.85 -13.57 -3.74
CA ALA A 44 1.40 -13.58 -3.53
C ALA A 44 1.00 -12.86 -2.24
N THR A 45 1.73 -13.08 -1.14
CA THR A 45 1.49 -12.35 0.13
C THR A 45 1.73 -10.85 -0.05
N ASP A 46 2.83 -10.45 -0.67
CA ASP A 46 3.18 -9.04 -0.90
C ASP A 46 2.10 -8.29 -1.69
N LEU A 47 1.58 -8.90 -2.77
CA LEU A 47 0.50 -8.34 -3.59
C LEU A 47 -0.82 -8.24 -2.83
N ILE A 48 -1.20 -9.28 -2.08
CA ILE A 48 -2.44 -9.30 -1.29
C ILE A 48 -2.38 -8.28 -0.15
N ASP A 49 -1.22 -8.17 0.50
CA ASP A 49 -1.03 -7.26 1.62
C ASP A 49 -0.73 -5.82 1.18
N ARG A 50 -0.39 -5.63 -0.11
CA ARG A 50 -0.01 -4.36 -0.73
C ARG A 50 1.21 -3.74 -0.06
N ILE A 51 2.29 -4.53 0.06
CA ILE A 51 3.51 -4.13 0.77
C ILE A 51 4.51 -3.45 -0.17
N SER A 52 4.83 -4.03 -1.33
CA SER A 52 5.85 -3.45 -2.22
C SER A 52 5.28 -2.48 -3.25
N HIS A 53 4.02 -2.67 -3.66
CA HIS A 53 3.42 -1.95 -4.78
C HIS A 53 2.30 -0.99 -4.34
N TRP A 54 2.13 0.10 -5.09
CA TRP A 54 1.00 1.03 -4.88
C TRP A 54 -0.33 0.43 -5.35
N ALA A 55 -0.28 -0.27 -6.48
CA ALA A 55 -1.43 -0.97 -7.04
C ALA A 55 -1.80 -2.20 -6.19
N THR A 56 -3.09 -2.54 -6.19
CA THR A 56 -3.65 -3.66 -5.44
C THR A 56 -3.54 -4.97 -6.21
N VAL A 57 -3.75 -6.10 -5.52
CA VAL A 57 -3.87 -7.41 -6.18
C VAL A 57 -4.99 -7.44 -7.24
N ASP A 58 -6.07 -6.70 -7.04
CA ASP A 58 -7.16 -6.56 -8.02
C ASP A 58 -6.73 -5.82 -9.28
N ASP A 59 -5.78 -4.88 -9.18
CA ASP A 59 -5.20 -4.17 -10.33
C ASP A 59 -4.21 -5.05 -11.11
N PHE A 60 -3.34 -5.79 -10.40
CA PHE A 60 -2.35 -6.66 -11.03
C PHE A 60 -2.96 -7.90 -11.69
N HIS A 61 -4.05 -8.43 -11.12
CA HIS A 61 -4.62 -9.70 -11.56
C HIS A 61 -5.04 -9.72 -13.04
N PRO A 62 -5.76 -8.71 -13.58
CA PRO A 62 -6.05 -8.61 -15.01
C PRO A 62 -4.79 -8.56 -15.88
N ALA A 63 -3.77 -7.81 -15.48
CA ALA A 63 -2.51 -7.68 -16.22
C ALA A 63 -1.78 -9.03 -16.33
N PHE A 64 -1.69 -9.76 -15.22
CA PHE A 64 -1.08 -11.09 -15.19
C PHE A 64 -1.90 -12.10 -16.01
N THR A 65 -3.22 -12.10 -15.84
CA THR A 65 -4.14 -12.97 -16.56
C THR A 65 -4.00 -12.77 -18.07
N ARG A 66 -3.96 -11.52 -18.52
CA ARG A 66 -3.73 -11.17 -19.92
C ARG A 66 -2.41 -11.74 -20.43
N ALA A 67 -1.28 -11.46 -19.76
CA ALA A 67 0.03 -11.91 -20.22
C ALA A 67 0.11 -13.44 -20.32
N VAL A 68 -0.45 -14.15 -19.32
CA VAL A 68 -0.49 -15.62 -19.31
C VAL A 68 -1.40 -16.18 -20.40
N THR A 69 -2.57 -15.58 -20.63
CA THR A 69 -3.54 -16.06 -21.63
C THR A 69 -3.11 -15.78 -23.07
N SER A 70 -2.51 -14.61 -23.33
CA SER A 70 -1.91 -14.30 -24.63
C SER A 70 -0.57 -15.01 -24.84
N ALA A 71 0.02 -15.57 -23.78
CA ALA A 71 1.34 -16.18 -23.74
C ALA A 71 2.43 -15.23 -24.25
N THR A 72 2.32 -13.95 -23.89
CA THR A 72 3.26 -12.89 -24.29
C THR A 72 3.48 -11.90 -23.15
N VAL A 73 4.71 -11.42 -23.02
CA VAL A 73 5.08 -10.34 -22.10
C VAL A 73 5.40 -9.08 -22.92
N PRO A 74 4.84 -7.91 -22.57
CA PRO A 74 5.17 -6.65 -23.22
C PRO A 74 6.68 -6.35 -23.18
N ALA A 75 7.21 -5.74 -24.24
CA ALA A 75 8.64 -5.48 -24.37
C ALA A 75 9.23 -4.64 -23.21
N ALA A 76 8.44 -3.70 -22.66
CA ALA A 76 8.83 -2.91 -21.50
C ALA A 76 9.06 -3.79 -20.26
N ALA A 77 8.17 -4.75 -20.01
CA ALA A 77 8.28 -5.68 -18.89
C ALA A 77 9.44 -6.67 -19.06
N LEU A 78 9.68 -7.17 -20.27
CA LEU A 78 10.86 -7.99 -20.57
C LEU A 78 12.17 -7.23 -20.32
N THR A 79 12.21 -5.95 -20.69
CA THR A 79 13.38 -5.10 -20.44
C THR A 79 13.56 -4.84 -18.94
N ALA A 80 12.47 -4.68 -18.20
CA ALA A 80 12.49 -4.41 -16.77
C ALA A 80 12.92 -5.62 -15.94
N ALA A 81 12.57 -6.84 -16.35
CA ALA A 81 12.92 -8.09 -15.66
C ALA A 81 14.41 -8.49 -15.72
N ASP A 82 15.28 -7.60 -16.18
CA ASP A 82 16.73 -7.74 -16.40
C ASP A 82 17.33 -9.09 -15.94
N GLY A 83 17.65 -9.96 -16.90
CA GLY A 83 18.25 -11.27 -16.64
C GLY A 83 17.30 -12.46 -16.75
N HIS A 84 15.99 -12.24 -16.81
CA HIS A 84 14.99 -13.30 -17.04
C HIS A 84 14.44 -13.29 -18.47
N ASP A 85 14.24 -14.48 -19.04
CA ASP A 85 13.61 -14.62 -20.35
C ASP A 85 12.07 -14.66 -20.25
N GLU A 86 11.40 -14.42 -21.37
CA GLU A 86 9.93 -14.39 -21.46
C GLU A 86 9.29 -15.70 -20.98
N VAL A 87 9.92 -16.84 -21.26
CA VAL A 87 9.41 -18.16 -20.91
C VAL A 87 9.39 -18.33 -19.39
N SER A 88 10.46 -17.93 -18.72
CA SER A 88 10.62 -18.00 -17.27
C SER A 88 9.64 -17.05 -16.57
N ILE A 89 9.50 -15.83 -17.08
CA ILE A 89 8.53 -14.85 -16.56
C ILE A 89 7.10 -15.39 -16.68
N LEU A 90 6.70 -15.91 -17.85
CA LEU A 90 5.37 -16.49 -18.04
C LEU A 90 5.14 -17.74 -17.17
N ALA A 91 6.17 -18.55 -16.92
CA ALA A 91 6.07 -19.68 -16.01
C ALA A 91 5.81 -19.22 -14.57
N PHE A 92 6.57 -18.23 -14.10
CA PHE A 92 6.38 -17.62 -12.78
C PHE A 92 5.00 -17.00 -12.64
N LEU A 93 4.56 -16.18 -13.61
CA LEU A 93 3.24 -15.55 -13.60
C LEU A 93 2.10 -16.58 -13.55
N ARG A 94 2.24 -17.73 -14.21
CA ARG A 94 1.26 -18.83 -14.11
C ARG A 94 1.19 -19.40 -12.70
N GLN A 95 2.33 -19.64 -12.07
CA GLN A 95 2.38 -20.16 -10.69
C GLN A 95 1.81 -19.14 -9.71
N LEU A 96 2.17 -17.88 -9.85
CA LEU A 96 1.67 -16.77 -9.04
C LEU A 96 0.16 -16.59 -9.19
N LEU A 97 -0.37 -16.56 -10.42
CA LEU A 97 -1.81 -16.50 -10.66
C LEU A 97 -2.54 -17.67 -10.01
N ALA A 98 -2.04 -18.90 -10.15
CA ALA A 98 -2.66 -20.07 -9.53
C ALA A 98 -2.69 -19.95 -8.00
N GLU A 99 -1.62 -19.43 -7.40
CA GLU A 99 -1.53 -19.20 -5.96
C GLU A 99 -2.47 -18.07 -5.49
N LEU A 100 -2.57 -16.98 -6.25
CA LEU A 100 -3.52 -15.90 -5.98
C LEU A 100 -4.97 -16.40 -6.07
N GLU A 101 -5.32 -17.15 -7.11
CA GLU A 101 -6.66 -17.73 -7.29
C GLU A 101 -7.03 -18.68 -6.14
N ARG A 102 -6.08 -19.50 -5.67
CA ARG A 102 -6.27 -20.39 -4.53
C ARG A 102 -6.60 -19.64 -3.24
N ARG A 103 -6.14 -18.39 -3.10
CA ARG A 103 -6.33 -17.54 -1.91
C ARG A 103 -7.57 -16.64 -1.99
N ARG A 104 -8.39 -16.74 -3.04
CA ARG A 104 -9.65 -15.97 -3.13
C ARG A 104 -10.69 -16.43 -2.07
N PRO A 105 -11.56 -15.52 -1.58
CA PRO A 105 -11.53 -14.07 -1.82
C PRO A 105 -10.34 -13.43 -1.12
N TRP A 106 -9.68 -12.47 -1.79
CA TRP A 106 -8.57 -11.76 -1.18
C TRP A 106 -9.10 -10.82 -0.08
N PRO A 107 -8.44 -10.76 1.08
CA PRO A 107 -8.77 -9.79 2.11
C PRO A 107 -8.47 -8.37 1.63
N GLU A 108 -8.99 -7.38 2.35
CA GLU A 108 -8.53 -6.00 2.19
C GLU A 108 -7.00 -5.89 2.40
N PRO A 109 -6.33 -4.94 1.75
CA PRO A 109 -4.93 -4.64 2.02
C PRO A 109 -4.66 -4.40 3.50
N VAL A 110 -3.39 -4.56 3.91
CA VAL A 110 -2.98 -4.35 5.30
C VAL A 110 -3.29 -2.92 5.76
N PHE A 111 -3.04 -1.96 4.87
CA PHE A 111 -3.41 -0.56 4.99
C PHE A 111 -4.23 -0.17 3.78
N ALA A 112 -5.42 0.35 3.99
CA ALA A 112 -6.21 1.03 2.96
C ALA A 112 -6.32 2.52 3.34
N GLU A 113 -6.26 3.40 2.35
CA GLU A 113 -6.58 4.81 2.57
C GLU A 113 -8.07 4.92 2.95
N ALA A 114 -8.37 5.71 3.97
CA ALA A 114 -9.73 5.99 4.40
C ALA A 114 -10.04 7.46 4.16
N ASP A 115 -11.32 7.76 3.93
CA ASP A 115 -11.78 9.13 3.80
C ASP A 115 -11.51 9.86 5.14
N PRO A 116 -10.88 11.04 5.14
CA PRO A 116 -10.70 11.85 6.34
C PRO A 116 -12.00 12.15 7.07
N ASP A 117 -13.14 12.22 6.35
CA ASP A 117 -14.46 12.39 6.94
C ASP A 117 -14.93 11.17 7.75
N ASP A 118 -14.31 9.99 7.55
CA ASP A 118 -14.52 8.81 8.41
C ASP A 118 -13.85 8.98 9.80
N TRP A 119 -12.94 9.96 9.95
CA TRP A 119 -12.30 10.23 11.22
C TRP A 119 -13.27 10.96 12.18
N PRO A 120 -13.55 10.43 13.38
CA PRO A 120 -14.68 10.90 14.19
C PRO A 120 -14.67 12.39 14.56
N SER A 121 -13.48 13.00 14.72
CA SER A 121 -13.31 14.45 14.73
C SER A 121 -11.82 14.85 14.64
N PRO A 122 -11.48 16.04 14.10
CA PRO A 122 -10.10 16.52 14.01
C PRO A 122 -9.34 16.65 15.35
N GLY A 123 -10.04 16.66 16.49
CA GLY A 123 -9.45 16.73 17.84
C GLY A 123 -9.60 15.46 18.68
N SER A 124 -10.24 14.41 18.16
CA SER A 124 -10.52 13.16 18.90
C SER A 124 -9.49 12.06 18.62
N GLY A 125 -8.24 12.43 18.39
CA GLY A 125 -7.16 11.47 18.27
C GLY A 125 -6.51 11.24 19.64
N VAL A 126 -6.41 9.99 20.08
CA VAL A 126 -5.56 9.60 21.20
C VAL A 126 -4.17 9.30 20.64
N PRO A 127 -3.14 10.10 20.96
CA PRO A 127 -1.78 9.81 20.52
C PRO A 127 -1.29 8.49 21.13
N ILE A 128 -0.79 7.60 20.28
CA ILE A 128 -0.23 6.31 20.68
C ILE A 128 1.26 6.19 20.36
N GLY A 129 1.76 6.99 19.42
CA GLY A 129 3.15 6.94 18.98
C GLY A 129 3.53 8.16 18.15
N TRP A 130 4.78 8.21 17.73
CA TRP A 130 5.27 9.17 16.75
C TRP A 130 6.41 8.59 15.94
N LEU A 131 6.64 9.17 14.76
CA LEU A 131 7.68 8.77 13.82
C LEU A 131 8.41 10.02 13.30
N GLU A 132 9.69 9.87 13.01
CA GLU A 132 10.58 10.92 12.47
C GLU A 132 11.13 10.48 11.12
N LEU A 133 10.34 10.68 10.07
CA LEU A 133 10.66 10.35 8.68
C LEU A 133 10.07 11.43 7.76
N SER A 134 10.58 11.55 6.53
CA SER A 134 9.96 12.42 5.54
C SER A 134 8.59 11.88 5.11
N MET A 135 7.67 12.78 4.79
CA MET A 135 6.35 12.45 4.22
C MET A 135 6.41 11.36 3.14
N ALA A 136 7.27 11.54 2.12
CA ALA A 136 7.41 10.59 1.02
C ALA A 136 7.83 9.17 1.47
N LEU A 137 8.64 9.03 2.52
CA LEU A 137 9.00 7.71 3.05
C LEU A 137 7.83 7.07 3.80
N VAL A 138 7.04 7.86 4.51
CA VAL A 138 5.84 7.38 5.19
C VAL A 138 4.81 6.92 4.16
N GLU A 139 4.50 7.75 3.17
CA GLU A 139 3.59 7.44 2.06
C GLU A 139 4.01 6.17 1.33
N HIS A 140 5.30 6.06 1.00
CA HIS A 140 5.85 4.87 0.36
C HIS A 140 5.73 3.62 1.23
N ALA A 141 5.85 3.73 2.55
CA ALA A 141 5.78 2.58 3.46
C ALA A 141 4.34 2.08 3.66
N VAL A 142 3.34 2.97 3.64
CA VAL A 142 1.92 2.63 3.84
C VAL A 142 1.12 2.52 2.55
N LYS A 143 1.72 2.89 1.41
CA LYS A 143 1.09 2.92 0.07
C LYS A 143 -0.21 3.74 0.04
N ALA A 144 -0.18 4.89 0.70
CA ALA A 144 -1.26 5.87 0.73
C ALA A 144 -0.65 7.28 0.82
N SER A 145 -1.40 8.29 0.39
CA SER A 145 -0.91 9.67 0.31
C SER A 145 -1.50 10.53 1.42
N PHE A 146 -0.75 11.52 1.90
CA PHE A 146 -1.35 12.54 2.77
C PHE A 146 -2.28 13.44 1.96
N ASP A 147 -3.39 13.86 2.56
CA ASP A 147 -4.22 14.89 1.97
C ASP A 147 -3.41 16.18 1.82
N GLU A 148 -3.67 16.92 0.75
CA GLU A 148 -3.10 18.25 0.61
C GLU A 148 -3.55 19.10 1.82
N PRO A 149 -2.62 19.59 2.65
CA PRO A 149 -3.00 20.42 3.76
C PRO A 149 -3.71 21.66 3.22
N GLY A 150 -4.95 21.88 3.65
CA GLY A 150 -5.63 23.15 3.43
C GLY A 150 -4.79 24.32 3.98
N ARG A 151 -5.19 25.56 3.67
CA ARG A 151 -4.41 26.79 3.96
C ARG A 151 -3.87 26.96 5.39
N GLU A 152 -4.39 26.24 6.38
CA GLU A 152 -4.01 26.34 7.80
C GLU A 152 -3.83 24.96 8.49
N GLY A 153 -3.87 23.85 7.74
CA GLY A 153 -3.93 22.51 8.31
C GLY A 153 -2.59 21.77 8.38
N ALA A 154 -2.42 20.93 9.40
CA ALA A 154 -1.40 19.89 9.38
C ALA A 154 -1.78 18.81 8.33
N PRO A 155 -0.82 18.21 7.61
CA PRO A 155 -1.14 17.10 6.72
C PRO A 155 -1.59 15.90 7.55
N VAL A 156 -2.70 15.28 7.12
CA VAL A 156 -3.30 14.12 7.76
C VAL A 156 -3.38 12.99 6.74
N LEU A 157 -3.12 11.78 7.20
CA LEU A 157 -3.39 10.56 6.45
C LEU A 157 -4.14 9.61 7.37
N VAL A 158 -5.35 9.24 6.96
CA VAL A 158 -6.17 8.26 7.69
C VAL A 158 -6.07 6.92 6.98
N LEU A 159 -5.67 5.91 7.74
CA LEU A 159 -5.55 4.54 7.26
C LEU A 159 -6.59 3.67 7.95
N ARG A 160 -7.23 2.80 7.18
CA ARG A 160 -7.98 1.67 7.67
C ARG A 160 -7.10 0.43 7.62
N LEU A 161 -6.81 -0.12 8.79
CA LEU A 161 -6.11 -1.39 8.92
C LEU A 161 -7.06 -2.53 8.51
N ARG A 162 -6.47 -3.64 8.04
CA ARG A 162 -7.22 -4.88 7.82
C ARG A 162 -8.03 -5.24 9.07
N GLY A 163 -9.34 -5.42 8.90
CA GLY A 163 -10.29 -5.63 10.00
C GLY A 163 -10.88 -4.35 10.59
N GLY A 164 -10.75 -3.22 9.89
CA GLY A 164 -11.58 -2.01 10.07
C GLY A 164 -11.08 -0.99 11.09
N GLN A 165 -9.98 -1.24 11.80
CA GLN A 165 -9.42 -0.27 12.75
C GLN A 165 -8.86 0.95 12.01
N LEU A 166 -9.27 2.17 12.39
CA LEU A 166 -8.71 3.40 11.84
C LEU A 166 -7.46 3.83 12.61
N VAL A 167 -6.48 4.41 11.92
CA VAL A 167 -5.31 5.06 12.51
C VAL A 167 -5.01 6.31 11.69
N ALA A 168 -4.70 7.43 12.35
CA ALA A 168 -4.31 8.65 11.65
C ALA A 168 -2.84 8.99 11.92
N LEU A 169 -2.15 9.38 10.86
CA LEU A 169 -0.82 9.96 10.88
C LEU A 169 -0.97 11.47 10.67
N ILE A 170 -0.57 12.26 11.67
CA ILE A 170 -0.73 13.72 11.66
C ILE A 170 0.65 14.34 11.65
N GLY A 171 1.00 15.04 10.58
CA GLY A 171 2.30 15.70 10.43
C GLY A 171 2.39 17.01 11.22
N GLU A 172 3.59 17.59 11.28
CA GLU A 172 3.77 18.97 11.73
C GLU A 172 3.15 19.97 10.72
N THR A 173 2.75 21.15 11.20
CA THR A 173 2.24 22.28 10.39
C THR A 173 3.35 22.98 9.60
N THR A 174 4.05 22.22 8.77
CA THR A 174 5.06 22.72 7.83
C THR A 174 4.79 22.14 6.44
N PRO A 175 5.25 22.80 5.35
CA PRO A 175 5.03 22.28 3.99
C PRO A 175 5.68 20.92 3.70
N ARG A 176 6.62 20.47 4.56
CA ARG A 176 7.37 19.21 4.41
C ARG A 176 7.64 18.65 5.81
N PRO A 177 6.62 18.10 6.49
CA PRO A 177 6.81 17.52 7.82
C PRO A 177 7.84 16.39 7.76
N ALA A 178 8.67 16.34 8.79
CA ALA A 178 9.63 15.27 9.04
C ALA A 178 9.29 14.49 10.32
N ARG A 179 8.15 14.80 10.93
CA ARG A 179 7.65 14.17 12.15
C ARG A 179 6.14 14.06 12.07
N PHE A 180 5.63 12.90 12.50
CA PHE A 180 4.22 12.60 12.51
C PHE A 180 3.82 11.95 13.82
N VAL A 181 2.64 12.29 14.30
CA VAL A 181 1.99 11.65 15.45
C VAL A 181 1.07 10.56 14.93
N VAL A 182 1.17 9.38 15.54
CA VAL A 182 0.27 8.26 15.30
C VAL A 182 -0.86 8.34 16.33
N THR A 183 -2.10 8.36 15.86
CA THR A 183 -3.28 8.50 16.72
C THR A 183 -4.32 7.42 16.45
N LEU A 184 -5.05 7.03 17.49
CA LEU A 184 -6.26 6.24 17.38
C LEU A 184 -7.50 7.12 17.58
N PRO A 185 -8.65 6.75 17.01
CA PRO A 185 -9.91 7.38 17.36
C PRO A 185 -10.21 7.28 18.86
N ASP A 186 -10.64 8.38 19.47
CA ASP A 186 -11.20 8.40 20.83
C ASP A 186 -12.63 7.87 20.81
N ALA A 187 -12.76 6.55 20.64
CA ALA A 187 -14.01 5.82 20.56
C ALA A 187 -13.93 4.49 21.31
N GLU A 188 -15.07 3.90 21.66
CA GLU A 188 -15.09 2.56 22.24
C GLU A 188 -14.72 1.49 21.20
N GLY A 189 -14.20 0.36 21.65
CA GLY A 189 -13.93 -0.82 20.80
C GLY A 189 -12.68 -0.72 19.92
N GLN A 190 -11.79 0.25 20.16
CA GLN A 190 -10.50 0.28 19.49
C GLN A 190 -9.62 -0.90 19.91
N ARG A 191 -8.75 -1.33 19.00
CA ARG A 191 -7.66 -2.25 19.35
C ARG A 191 -6.72 -1.62 20.35
N ASP A 192 -5.97 -2.47 21.05
CA ASP A 192 -4.92 -2.02 21.94
C ASP A 192 -3.86 -1.21 21.18
N ALA A 193 -3.36 -0.14 21.79
CA ALA A 193 -2.40 0.76 21.17
C ALA A 193 -1.09 0.05 20.80
N ALA A 194 -0.59 -0.85 21.65
CA ALA A 194 0.63 -1.59 21.37
C ALA A 194 0.43 -2.54 20.19
N GLU A 195 -0.72 -3.22 20.10
CA GLU A 195 -1.05 -4.08 18.96
C GLU A 195 -1.10 -3.31 17.64
N VAL A 196 -1.65 -2.09 17.64
CA VAL A 196 -1.69 -1.24 16.44
C VAL A 196 -0.29 -0.80 16.02
N LEU A 197 0.57 -0.43 16.99
CA LEU A 197 1.94 -0.06 16.71
C LEU A 197 2.77 -1.24 16.19
N ASP A 198 2.64 -2.41 16.81
CA ASP A 198 3.31 -3.63 16.36
C ASP A 198 2.89 -3.98 14.93
N TYR A 199 1.59 -3.87 14.62
CA TYR A 199 1.06 -4.08 13.27
C TYR A 199 1.64 -3.09 12.26
N LEU A 200 1.74 -1.80 12.61
CA LEU A 200 2.41 -0.81 11.75
C LEU A 200 3.87 -1.20 11.51
N VAL A 201 4.63 -1.49 12.57
CA VAL A 201 6.05 -1.85 12.47
C VAL A 201 6.25 -3.11 11.64
N GLU A 202 5.44 -4.15 11.84
CA GLU A 202 5.54 -5.44 11.14
C GLU A 202 5.42 -5.26 9.63
N TYR A 203 4.44 -4.49 9.17
CA TYR A 203 4.13 -4.40 7.74
C TYR A 203 4.79 -3.23 7.02
N THR A 204 5.27 -2.22 7.74
CA THR A 204 5.89 -1.02 7.13
C THR A 204 7.37 -0.89 7.44
N GLY A 205 7.87 -1.56 8.48
CA GLY A 205 9.21 -1.36 9.02
C GLY A 205 9.44 0.04 9.63
N LEU A 206 8.40 0.86 9.81
CA LEU A 206 8.53 2.22 10.30
C LEU A 206 9.01 2.22 11.78
N PRO A 207 9.99 3.07 12.14
CA PRO A 207 10.54 3.12 13.49
C PRO A 207 9.65 3.97 14.41
N VAL A 208 8.49 3.43 14.81
CA VAL A 208 7.56 4.15 15.69
C VAL A 208 8.08 4.20 17.12
N ARG A 209 7.99 5.37 17.75
CA ARG A 209 8.42 5.63 19.13
C ARG A 209 7.23 5.98 20.01
N THR A 210 7.24 5.50 21.25
CA THR A 210 6.19 5.77 22.25
C THR A 210 6.63 6.72 23.36
N GLU A 211 7.94 6.92 23.51
CA GLU A 211 8.50 7.80 24.55
C GLU A 211 8.04 9.25 24.34
N GLY A 212 7.50 9.85 25.40
CA GLY A 212 7.11 11.27 25.38
C GLY A 212 5.87 11.59 24.56
N VAL A 213 5.11 10.58 24.09
CA VAL A 213 3.84 10.76 23.37
C VAL A 213 2.90 11.71 24.12
N GLU A 214 2.80 11.60 25.45
CA GLU A 214 1.96 12.46 26.30
C GLU A 214 2.31 13.96 26.22
N ARG A 215 3.57 14.30 25.89
CA ARG A 215 4.01 15.71 25.75
C ARG A 215 3.64 16.31 24.39
N THR A 216 3.31 15.48 23.41
CA THR A 216 2.97 15.90 22.04
C THR A 216 1.57 16.50 22.00
N PHE A 217 0.68 16.08 22.91
CA PHE A 217 -0.67 16.61 23.06
C PHE A 217 -0.69 18.11 23.37
N THR A 218 0.28 18.61 24.14
CA THR A 218 0.36 20.04 24.50
C THR A 218 0.70 20.93 23.30
N MET A 219 1.43 20.43 22.30
CA MET A 219 1.78 21.24 21.12
C MET A 219 0.70 21.23 20.03
N LEU A 220 -0.09 20.16 19.93
CA LEU A 220 -1.22 20.09 18.99
C LEU A 220 -2.48 20.79 19.51
N SER A 221 -2.65 20.91 20.83
CA SER A 221 -3.80 21.59 21.45
C SER A 221 -3.70 23.13 21.45
N ASP A 222 -2.52 23.67 21.14
CA ASP A 222 -2.26 25.12 21.02
C ASP A 222 -2.38 25.61 19.55
N LEU A 223 -2.86 24.75 18.63
CA LEU A 223 -3.11 25.04 17.21
C LEU A 223 -4.59 25.29 16.93
#